data_AF-A0A355U5I9-F1
#
_entry.id   AF-A0A355U5I9-F1
#
_cell.length_a   1.000
_cell.length_b   1.000
_cell.length_c   1.000
_cell.angle_alpha   90.00
_cell.angle_beta   90.00
_cell.angle_gamma   90.00
#
_symmetry.space_group_name_H-M   'P 1'
#
loop_
_entity.id
_entity.type
_entity.pdbx_description
1 polymer ?
#
loop_
_entity_poly.entity_id
_entity_poly.type
_entity_poly.pdbx_seq_one_letter_code
_entity_poly.pdbx_strand_id
1 'polypeptide(L)'
;AAQALYEYSLLKDRNGKQIAPELEKEIRFRPESIDYESVFKNLFYNVSYTDYIFSLPMGAGKTFLMSAIIYLNLYFALKDPDAKEFAHNFLILAPSGLKSSIVPSLKHIV
;
A
#
# COMPACT_ATOMS: atom_id res chain seq x y z
N ALA A 1 1.38 -9.36 10.58
CA ALA A 1 2.66 -8.65 10.79
C ALA A 1 3.85 -9.63 10.82
N ALA A 2 3.89 -10.59 11.75
CA ALA A 2 5.04 -11.51 11.92
C ALA A 2 5.48 -12.25 10.65
N GLN A 3 4.54 -12.84 9.89
CA GLN A 3 4.86 -13.57 8.65
C GLN A 3 5.59 -12.71 7.61
N ALA A 4 5.12 -11.48 7.39
CA ALA A 4 5.72 -10.58 6.40
C ALA A 4 7.13 -10.12 6.81
N LEU A 5 7.38 -9.90 8.11
CA LEU A 5 8.73 -9.61 8.62
C LEU A 5 9.66 -10.82 8.50
N TYR A 6 9.15 -12.02 8.71
CA TYR A 6 9.91 -13.25 8.51
C TYR A 6 10.28 -13.43 7.03
N GLU A 7 9.33 -13.28 6.11
CA GLU A 7 9.59 -13.35 4.67
C GLU A 7 10.61 -12.29 4.23
N TYR A 8 10.49 -11.06 4.74
CA TYR A 8 11.48 -10.02 4.51
C TYR A 8 12.87 -10.43 5.01
N SER A 9 12.97 -11.04 6.20
CA SER A 9 14.24 -11.49 6.76
C SER A 9 14.95 -12.52 5.88
N LEU A 10 14.21 -13.31 5.12
CA LEU A 10 14.73 -14.35 4.21
C LEU A 10 15.13 -13.82 2.83
N LEU A 11 14.78 -12.57 2.50
CA LEU A 11 15.18 -11.96 1.23
C LEU A 11 16.71 -11.90 1.14
N LYS A 12 17.20 -12.02 -0.09
CA LYS A 12 18.62 -11.94 -0.42
C LYS A 12 18.90 -10.71 -1.27
N ASP A 13 20.05 -10.11 -1.06
CA ASP A 13 20.56 -9.05 -1.91
C ASP A 13 20.99 -9.58 -3.30
N ARG A 14 21.46 -8.67 -4.16
CA ARG A 14 21.95 -9.02 -5.50
C ARG A 14 23.16 -9.96 -5.50
N ASN A 15 23.86 -10.06 -4.37
CA ASN A 15 25.02 -10.92 -4.18
C ASN A 15 24.66 -12.26 -3.51
N GLY A 16 23.36 -12.52 -3.29
CA GLY A 16 22.87 -13.74 -2.66
C GLY A 16 22.99 -13.77 -1.13
N LYS A 17 23.41 -12.67 -0.49
CA LYS A 17 23.51 -12.56 0.97
C LYS A 17 22.15 -12.21 1.55
N GLN A 18 21.76 -12.89 2.63
CA GLN A 18 20.53 -12.60 3.34
C GLN A 18 20.54 -11.17 3.90
N ILE A 19 19.43 -10.46 3.72
CA ILE A 19 19.31 -9.03 4.08
C ILE A 19 19.31 -8.85 5.60
N ALA A 20 18.57 -9.68 6.35
CA ALA A 20 18.43 -9.54 7.79
C ALA A 20 18.47 -10.90 8.53
N PRO A 21 19.65 -11.56 8.60
CA PRO A 21 19.80 -12.87 9.24
C PRO A 21 19.59 -12.85 10.77
N GLU A 22 19.86 -11.71 11.43
CA GLU A 22 19.60 -11.56 12.86
C GLU A 22 18.10 -11.47 13.16
N LEU A 23 17.35 -10.79 12.29
CA LEU A 23 15.89 -10.71 12.39
C LEU A 23 15.24 -12.09 12.25
N GLU A 24 15.71 -12.94 11.33
CA GLU A 24 15.21 -14.31 11.20
C GLU A 24 15.40 -15.09 12.51
N LYS A 25 16.60 -15.00 13.11
CA LYS A 25 16.91 -15.70 14.36
C LYS A 25 16.03 -15.22 15.51
N GLU A 26 15.87 -13.91 15.67
CA GLU A 26 15.01 -13.37 16.73
C GLU A 26 13.55 -13.81 16.56
N ILE A 27 13.01 -13.78 15.33
CA ILE A 27 11.64 -14.25 15.06
C ILE A 27 11.50 -15.75 15.34
N ARG A 28 12.51 -16.56 15.00
CA ARG A 28 12.44 -18.03 15.10
C ARG A 28 12.65 -18.55 16.52
N PHE A 29 13.52 -17.90 17.30
CA PHE A 29 13.92 -18.35 18.63
C PHE A 29 13.26 -17.56 19.76
N ARG A 30 12.83 -16.32 19.52
CA ARG A 30 12.20 -15.45 20.51
C ARG A 30 11.03 -14.66 19.89
N PRO A 31 10.02 -15.32 19.32
CA PRO A 31 8.93 -14.63 18.64
C PRO A 31 8.20 -13.62 19.53
N GLU A 32 8.09 -13.88 20.84
CA GLU A 32 7.40 -13.03 21.80
C GLU A 32 8.20 -11.77 22.21
N SER A 33 9.50 -11.69 21.88
CA SER A 33 10.32 -10.51 22.20
C SER A 33 10.04 -9.32 21.29
N ILE A 34 9.36 -9.54 20.16
CA ILE A 34 9.12 -8.54 19.12
C ILE A 34 7.65 -8.10 19.17
N ASP A 35 7.43 -6.80 19.40
CA ASP A 35 6.15 -6.17 19.12
C ASP A 35 6.03 -5.90 17.62
N TYR A 36 5.57 -6.91 16.88
CA TYR A 36 5.44 -6.85 15.42
C TYR A 36 4.51 -5.75 14.94
N GLU A 37 3.50 -5.39 15.74
CA GLU A 37 2.54 -4.36 15.36
C GLU A 37 3.19 -2.97 15.44
N SER A 38 3.86 -2.68 16.54
CA SER A 38 4.62 -1.43 16.70
C SER A 38 5.77 -1.33 15.69
N VAL A 39 6.47 -2.43 15.41
CA VAL A 39 7.52 -2.46 14.37
C VAL A 39 6.94 -2.12 13.00
N PHE A 40 5.83 -2.73 12.61
CA PHE A 40 5.18 -2.42 11.33
C PHE A 40 4.72 -0.96 11.27
N LYS A 41 4.05 -0.48 12.32
CA LYS A 41 3.61 0.92 12.40
C LYS A 41 4.79 1.87 12.22
N ASN A 42 5.89 1.64 12.92
CA ASN A 42 7.10 2.48 12.80
C ASN A 42 7.74 2.40 11.42
N LEU A 43 7.78 1.21 10.80
CA LEU A 43 8.36 1.02 9.47
C LEU A 43 7.58 1.80 8.39
N PHE A 44 6.26 1.89 8.54
CA PHE A 44 5.38 2.63 7.64
C PHE A 44 5.00 4.02 8.18
N TYR A 45 5.92 4.68 8.89
CA TYR A 45 5.78 6.09 9.33
C TYR A 45 4.57 6.38 10.23
N ASN A 46 4.03 5.35 10.89
CA ASN A 46 2.84 5.39 11.73
C ASN A 46 1.63 6.04 11.03
N VAL A 47 1.55 5.89 9.70
CA VAL A 47 0.38 6.35 8.94
C VAL A 47 -0.77 5.40 9.20
N SER A 48 -1.95 5.96 9.44
CA SER A 48 -3.19 5.20 9.63
C SER A 48 -3.97 4.99 8.33
N TYR A 49 -3.47 5.51 7.22
CA TYR A 49 -4.09 5.41 5.91
C TYR A 49 -3.34 4.43 5.01
N THR A 50 -4.05 3.81 4.09
CA THR A 50 -3.44 2.91 3.12
C THR A 50 -2.63 3.70 2.10
N ASP A 51 -1.37 3.30 1.90
CA ASP A 51 -0.49 3.86 0.87
C ASP A 51 -0.29 2.83 -0.27
N TYR A 52 -0.58 3.23 -1.51
CA TYR A 52 -0.53 2.35 -2.68
C TYR A 52 0.50 2.85 -3.70
N ILE A 53 1.45 1.98 -4.06
CA ILE A 53 2.41 2.23 -5.15
C ILE A 53 2.13 1.26 -6.30
N PHE A 54 1.63 1.78 -7.43
CA PHE A 54 1.34 0.97 -8.62
C PHE A 54 2.53 0.94 -9.59
N SER A 55 3.41 -0.04 -9.46
CA SER A 55 4.54 -0.26 -10.38
C SER A 55 4.14 -1.14 -11.58
N LEU A 56 3.16 -0.69 -12.36
CA LEU A 56 2.66 -1.40 -13.54
C LEU A 56 3.17 -0.79 -14.86
N PRO A 57 3.48 -1.62 -15.89
CA PRO A 57 3.91 -1.14 -17.20
C PRO A 57 2.93 -0.15 -17.85
N MET A 58 3.39 0.60 -18.85
CA MET A 58 2.50 1.43 -19.66
C MET A 58 1.50 0.54 -20.41
N GLY A 59 0.23 0.97 -20.48
CA GLY A 59 -0.84 0.19 -21.12
C GLY A 59 -1.46 -0.92 -20.27
N ALA A 60 -0.88 -1.29 -19.12
CA ALA A 60 -1.41 -2.33 -18.24
C ALA A 60 -2.67 -1.91 -17.43
N GLY A 61 -3.27 -0.75 -17.73
CA GLY A 61 -4.49 -0.29 -17.06
C GLY A 61 -4.28 0.33 -15.67
N LYS A 62 -3.04 0.68 -15.29
CA LYS A 62 -2.76 1.26 -13.96
C LYS A 62 -3.61 2.48 -13.59
N THR A 63 -3.84 3.36 -14.55
CA THR A 63 -4.65 4.57 -14.36
C THR A 63 -6.11 4.23 -14.12
N PHE A 64 -6.65 3.27 -14.88
CA PHE A 64 -8.02 2.79 -14.69
C PHE A 64 -8.19 2.10 -13.34
N LEU A 65 -7.22 1.30 -12.92
CA LEU A 65 -7.22 0.66 -11.60
C LEU A 65 -7.22 1.69 -10.46
N MET A 66 -6.39 2.73 -10.55
CA MET A 66 -6.41 3.83 -9.58
C MET A 66 -7.77 4.52 -9.53
N SER A 67 -8.37 4.81 -10.69
CA SER A 67 -9.71 5.40 -10.76
C SER A 67 -10.81 4.50 -10.19
N ALA A 68 -10.74 3.19 -10.42
CA ALA A 68 -11.68 2.22 -9.87
C ALA A 68 -11.59 2.16 -8.33
N ILE A 69 -10.38 2.21 -7.77
CA ILE A 69 -10.17 2.23 -6.32
C ILE A 69 -10.75 3.51 -5.69
N ILE A 70 -10.54 4.66 -6.32
CA ILE A 70 -11.14 5.93 -5.88
C ILE A 70 -12.67 5.83 -5.89
N TYR A 71 -13.25 5.32 -6.98
CA TYR A 71 -14.70 5.13 -7.09
C TYR A 71 -15.25 4.21 -5.98
N LEU A 72 -14.60 3.07 -5.73
CA LEU A 72 -15.05 2.13 -4.70
C LEU A 72 -15.02 2.75 -3.30
N ASN A 73 -13.96 3.49 -2.99
CA ASN A 73 -13.87 4.21 -1.72
C ASN A 73 -15.03 5.19 -1.56
N LEU A 74 -15.28 6.03 -2.56
CA LEU A 74 -16.39 6.99 -2.53
C LEU A 74 -17.75 6.28 -2.46
N TYR A 75 -17.94 5.19 -3.20
CA TYR A 75 -19.18 4.43 -3.21
C TYR A 75 -19.52 3.86 -1.82
N PHE A 76 -18.54 3.28 -1.14
CA PHE A 76 -18.77 2.76 0.22
C PHE A 76 -18.88 3.88 1.26
N ALA A 77 -18.09 4.95 1.13
CA ALA A 77 -18.21 6.14 1.98
C ALA A 77 -19.60 6.80 1.90
N LEU A 78 -20.25 6.77 0.72
CA LEU A 78 -21.62 7.25 0.55
C LEU A 78 -22.67 6.35 1.21
N LYS A 79 -22.41 5.04 1.29
CA LYS A 79 -23.33 4.08 1.93
C LYS A 79 -23.22 4.09 3.43
N ASP A 80 -22.02 4.27 3.95
CA ASP A 80 -21.73 4.34 5.38
C ASP A 80 -20.87 5.58 5.65
N PRO A 81 -21.51 6.73 5.94
CA PRO A 81 -20.82 8.00 6.19
C PRO A 81 -19.89 7.96 7.40
N ASP A 82 -20.09 7.04 8.35
CA ASP A 82 -19.29 6.93 9.57
C ASP A 82 -18.12 5.94 9.42
N ALA A 83 -18.09 5.16 8.34
CA ALA A 83 -16.99 4.24 8.04
C ALA A 83 -15.69 5.03 7.77
N LYS A 84 -14.73 4.87 8.67
CA LYS A 84 -13.42 5.55 8.62
C LYS A 84 -12.42 4.85 7.70
N GLU A 85 -12.72 3.63 7.32
CA GLU A 85 -11.91 2.78 6.44
C GLU A 85 -11.93 3.28 5.00
N PHE A 86 -12.98 4.00 4.59
CA PHE A 86 -13.14 4.54 3.25
C PHE A 86 -12.83 6.03 3.21
N ALA A 87 -12.16 6.45 2.13
CA ALA A 87 -11.86 7.86 1.94
C ALA A 87 -13.11 8.62 1.46
N HIS A 88 -13.50 9.64 2.24
CA HIS A 88 -14.63 10.53 1.95
C HIS A 88 -14.27 11.68 1.01
N ASN A 89 -12.99 12.06 0.97
CA ASN A 89 -12.48 13.14 0.13
C ASN A 89 -11.15 12.72 -0.50
N PHE A 90 -10.90 13.19 -1.73
CA PHE A 90 -9.66 12.89 -2.46
C PHE A 90 -9.00 14.17 -2.96
N LEU A 91 -7.68 14.26 -2.79
CA LEU A 91 -6.83 15.21 -3.48
C LEU A 91 -6.05 14.46 -4.56
N ILE A 92 -6.19 14.90 -5.82
CA ILE A 92 -5.53 14.26 -6.96
C ILE A 92 -4.50 15.23 -7.53
N LEU A 93 -3.23 14.87 -7.39
CA LEU A 93 -2.11 15.62 -7.98
C LEU A 93 -1.69 14.94 -9.27
N ALA A 94 -1.95 15.59 -10.41
CA ALA A 94 -1.54 15.12 -11.72
C ALA A 94 -0.56 16.13 -12.34
N PRO A 95 0.68 15.73 -12.70
CA PRO A 95 1.74 16.65 -13.15
C PRO A 95 1.43 17.35 -14.49
N SER A 96 0.47 16.85 -15.27
CA SER A 96 -0.16 17.62 -16.35
C SER A 96 -1.59 17.15 -16.56
N GLY A 97 -2.55 18.07 -16.69
CA GLY A 97 -3.96 17.78 -16.95
C GLY A 97 -4.26 17.29 -18.37
N LEU A 98 -3.27 16.66 -19.04
CA LEU A 98 -3.38 16.23 -20.42
C LEU A 98 -4.10 14.88 -20.55
N LYS A 99 -4.56 14.58 -21.78
CA LYS A 99 -5.44 13.47 -22.18
C LYS A 99 -5.03 12.06 -21.70
N SER A 100 -3.81 11.88 -21.21
CA SER A 100 -3.25 10.61 -20.68
C SER A 100 -3.20 10.52 -19.15
N SER A 101 -3.77 11.50 -18.44
CA SER A 101 -3.80 11.54 -16.96
C SER A 101 -4.92 10.68 -16.36
N ILE A 102 -5.02 10.66 -15.03
CA ILE A 102 -6.08 9.96 -14.29
C ILE A 102 -7.47 10.59 -14.45
N VAL A 103 -7.53 11.87 -14.82
CA VAL A 103 -8.78 12.64 -14.90
C VAL A 103 -9.76 12.04 -15.94
N PRO A 104 -9.35 11.69 -17.18
CA PRO A 104 -10.21 10.96 -18.10
C PRO A 104 -10.73 9.62 -17.54
N SER A 105 -9.90 8.83 -16.86
CA SER A 105 -10.31 7.53 -16.32
C SER A 105 -11.38 7.66 -15.24
N LEU A 106 -11.29 8.69 -14.38
CA LEU A 106 -12.33 9.00 -13.40
C LEU A 106 -13.66 9.36 -14.05
N LYS A 107 -13.64 10.19 -15.10
CA LYS A 107 -14.87 10.56 -15.85
C LYS A 107 -15.56 9.37 -16.53
N HIS A 108 -14.84 8.29 -16.79
CA HIS A 108 -15.40 7.10 -17.42
C HIS A 108 -15.99 6.11 -16.42
N ILE A 109 -15.56 6.15 -15.15
CA ILE A 109 -15.97 5.21 -14.11
C ILE A 109 -17.07 5.79 -13.22
N VAL A 110 -17.05 7.11 -12.99
CA VAL A 110 -18.12 7.86 -12.31
C VAL A 110 -19.26 8.12 -13.29
#